data_AF-A0A6P9E3T5-F1
#
_entry.id   AF-A0A6P9E3T5-F1
#
_cell.length_a   1.000
_cell.length_b   1.000
_cell.length_c   1.000
_cell.angle_alpha   90.00
_cell.angle_beta   90.00
_cell.angle_gamma   90.00
#
_symmetry.space_group_name_H-M   'P 1'
#
loop_
_entity.id
_entity.type
_entity.pdbx_description
1 polymer ?
#
loop_
_entity_poly.entity_id
_entity_poly.type
_entity_poly.pdbx_seq_one_letter_code
_entity_poly.pdbx_strand_id
1 'polypeptide(L)'
;MNNIGADAIATGHYARTSLEDNEVFHQKYKQEARGLFRNRFEIRNTVKLLQGADHNKDQTFFLSQISQEALQKTIFPLGDLTKDFVKKIAAEHQLYHVLKKKESMGLCFVGKRDFSEFLLEYLQPRPGNFVSIEDGKILGRHKGCFLYTFGQRAKLRIGSNAWFVVDKNIASGEVFVAPCRDHPALYRDLLRTSRVHWIAEEPPAELIQNKMMECNFRFQHLMALVPCTLTLNQDGSVWLTLSKPIRDLTAGQFAVFYKGDECLGSGMILRLGPSVFILQQGKNRETTGENISADEVTVQPTK
;
A
#
# COMPACT_ATOMS: atom_id res chain seq x y z
N MET A 1 11.15 23.46 11.50
CA MET A 1 10.30 23.86 12.65
C MET A 1 10.86 25.05 13.44
N ASN A 2 11.84 25.81 12.92
CA ASN A 2 12.60 26.77 13.75
C ASN A 2 11.96 28.14 13.97
N ASN A 3 10.73 28.39 13.50
CA ASN A 3 10.17 29.76 13.49
C ASN A 3 9.05 30.03 14.52
N ILE A 4 8.53 29.00 15.22
CA ILE A 4 7.38 29.17 16.15
C ILE A 4 7.79 28.90 17.61
N GLY A 5 8.97 28.33 17.87
CA GLY A 5 9.45 28.05 19.23
C GLY A 5 8.65 26.99 19.98
N ALA A 6 7.88 26.15 19.28
CA ALA A 6 7.08 25.09 19.89
C ALA A 6 7.94 23.85 20.20
N ASP A 7 7.76 23.29 21.40
CA ASP A 7 8.43 22.06 21.84
C ASP A 7 7.81 20.79 21.22
N ALA A 8 6.51 20.85 20.92
CA ALA A 8 5.73 19.73 20.37
C ALA A 8 4.66 20.22 19.38
N ILE A 9 4.18 19.31 18.54
CA ILE A 9 3.08 19.52 17.61
C ILE A 9 1.97 18.52 17.92
N ALA A 10 0.77 19.00 18.22
CA ALA A 10 -0.41 18.16 18.31
C ALA A 10 -1.13 18.09 16.95
N THR A 11 -1.62 16.91 16.58
CA THR A 11 -2.44 16.74 15.37
C THR A 11 -3.72 15.99 15.66
N GLY A 12 -4.78 16.28 14.93
CA GLY A 12 -6.06 15.58 15.03
C GLY A 12 -6.08 14.21 14.36
N HIS A 13 -4.93 13.53 14.25
CA HIS A 13 -4.88 12.19 13.69
C HIS A 13 -5.34 11.16 14.72
N TYR A 14 -6.09 10.16 14.27
CA TYR A 14 -6.42 8.96 15.05
C TYR A 14 -5.26 7.98 14.94
N ALA A 15 -4.23 8.23 15.74
CA ALA A 15 -3.05 7.38 15.88
C ALA A 15 -2.55 7.50 17.31
N ARG A 16 -1.75 6.55 17.78
CA ARG A 16 -1.12 6.58 19.10
C ARG A 16 0.39 6.58 18.96
N THR A 17 1.07 6.99 20.01
CA THR A 17 2.52 6.96 20.12
C THR A 17 2.89 6.24 21.41
N SER A 18 4.06 5.60 21.47
CA SER A 18 4.53 4.95 22.70
C SER A 18 5.11 5.93 23.73
N LEU A 19 5.25 7.22 23.38
CA LEU A 19 5.58 8.26 24.35
C LEU A 19 4.32 8.82 24.99
N GLU A 20 4.39 9.08 26.29
CA GLU A 20 3.33 9.84 26.96
C GLU A 20 3.44 11.32 26.61
N ASP A 21 2.31 12.04 26.60
CA ASP A 21 2.26 13.47 26.23
C ASP A 21 3.26 14.32 27.04
N ASN A 22 3.38 14.07 28.35
CA ASN A 22 4.32 14.78 29.21
C ASN A 22 5.78 14.52 28.83
N GLU A 23 6.11 13.32 28.35
CA GLU A 23 7.46 12.98 27.93
C GLU A 23 7.87 13.75 26.68
N VAL A 24 6.93 14.05 25.78
CA VAL A 24 7.18 14.87 24.58
C VAL A 24 7.63 16.27 24.97
N PHE A 25 6.97 16.91 25.94
CA PHE A 25 7.32 18.26 26.41
C PHE A 25 8.63 18.32 27.20
N HIS A 26 9.03 17.25 27.86
CA HIS A 26 10.23 17.21 28.71
C HIS A 26 11.49 16.71 28.00
N GLN A 27 11.44 16.47 26.67
CA GLN A 27 12.64 16.14 25.90
C GLN A 27 13.63 17.31 25.96
N LYS A 28 14.71 17.14 26.73
CA LYS A 28 15.86 18.06 26.68
C LYS A 28 16.35 18.11 25.24
N TYR A 29 16.37 19.30 24.63
CA TYR A 29 16.93 19.52 23.30
C TYR A 29 18.38 19.02 23.28
N LYS A 30 18.60 17.81 22.76
CA LYS A 30 19.94 17.34 22.42
C LYS A 30 20.25 17.93 21.06
N GLN A 31 21.22 18.86 21.01
CA GLN A 31 21.84 19.21 19.74
C GLN A 31 22.36 17.91 19.12
N GLU A 32 21.84 17.56 17.94
CA GLU A 32 22.44 16.49 17.15
C GLU A 32 23.91 16.84 16.92
N ALA A 33 24.81 15.97 17.37
CA ALA A 33 26.20 16.05 16.96
C ALA A 33 26.23 15.88 15.44
N ARG A 34 26.49 16.98 14.70
CA ARG A 34 26.77 16.98 13.25
C ARG A 34 28.13 16.34 12.97
N GLY A 35 28.32 15.09 13.38
CA GLY A 35 29.46 14.27 13.02
C GLY A 35 29.08 13.30 11.91
N LEU A 36 29.99 13.03 10.97
CA LEU A 36 29.83 11.98 9.94
C LEU A 36 29.65 10.57 10.57
N PHE A 37 29.94 10.41 11.85
CA PHE A 37 29.84 9.17 12.60
C PHE A 37 28.72 9.27 13.64
N ARG A 38 27.54 8.76 13.31
CA ARG A 38 26.51 8.43 14.31
C ARG A 38 27.09 7.36 15.25
N ASN A 39 27.09 7.63 16.54
CA ASN A 39 27.71 6.76 17.54
C ASN A 39 26.89 5.45 17.65
N ARG A 40 27.47 4.31 17.30
CA ARG A 40 26.76 3.01 17.23
C ARG A 40 26.32 2.47 18.60
N PHE A 41 26.74 3.14 19.68
CA PHE A 41 26.45 2.80 21.07
C PHE A 41 25.41 3.71 21.73
N GLU A 42 24.85 4.68 20.99
CA GLU A 42 23.78 5.51 21.53
C GLU A 42 22.50 4.67 21.62
N ILE A 43 21.98 4.47 22.83
CA ILE A 43 20.69 3.83 23.06
C ILE A 43 19.63 4.72 22.40
N ARG A 44 19.14 4.30 21.23
CA ARG A 44 18.03 5.00 20.57
C ARG A 44 16.76 4.65 21.35
N ASN A 45 16.25 5.60 22.13
CA ASN A 45 14.87 5.51 22.62
C ASN A 45 13.95 5.75 21.42
N THR A 46 13.69 4.68 20.67
CA THR A 46 12.78 4.74 19.53
C THR A 46 11.34 4.73 20.03
N VAL A 47 10.62 5.77 19.65
CA VAL A 47 9.18 5.91 19.75
C VAL A 47 8.51 5.05 18.69
N LYS A 48 7.40 4.42 19.06
CA LYS A 48 6.59 3.60 18.16
C LYS A 48 5.37 4.38 17.72
N LEU A 49 5.02 4.26 16.44
CA LEU A 49 3.71 4.66 15.93
C LEU A 49 2.74 3.50 16.12
N LEU A 50 1.63 3.74 16.81
CA LEU A 50 0.65 2.72 17.16
C LEU A 50 -0.70 3.03 16.51
N GLN A 51 -1.46 2.00 16.16
CA GLN A 51 -2.82 2.16 15.63
C GLN A 51 -3.70 2.92 16.63
N GLY A 52 -4.56 3.80 16.13
CA GLY A 52 -5.57 4.46 16.96
C GLY A 52 -6.55 3.45 17.57
N ALA A 53 -7.10 3.77 18.74
CA ALA A 53 -8.10 2.93 19.41
C ALA A 53 -9.37 2.76 18.56
N ASP A 54 -9.71 3.77 17.75
CA ASP A 54 -10.74 3.67 16.73
C ASP A 54 -10.17 3.09 15.43
N HIS A 55 -10.20 1.76 15.28
CA HIS A 55 -9.69 1.09 14.08
C HIS A 55 -10.39 1.51 12.78
N ASN A 56 -11.62 2.03 12.85
CA ASN A 56 -12.36 2.53 11.67
C ASN A 56 -11.96 3.96 11.28
N LYS A 57 -11.19 4.63 12.13
CA LYS A 57 -10.64 5.96 11.88
C LYS A 57 -9.12 6.01 11.93
N ASP A 58 -8.47 4.91 12.29
CA ASP A 58 -7.01 4.77 12.36
C ASP A 58 -6.31 5.35 11.13
N GLN A 59 -5.39 6.28 11.37
CA GLN A 59 -4.68 7.07 10.36
C GLN A 59 -3.19 6.73 10.27
N THR A 60 -2.73 5.69 10.96
CA THR A 60 -1.34 5.23 10.85
C THR A 60 -0.91 4.89 9.42
N PHE A 61 -1.85 4.52 8.54
CA PHE A 61 -1.58 4.32 7.12
C PHE A 61 -1.00 5.57 6.44
N PHE A 62 -1.50 6.77 6.78
CA PHE A 62 -1.00 8.02 6.20
C PHE A 62 0.26 8.53 6.91
N LEU A 63 0.46 8.12 8.16
CA LEU A 63 1.62 8.45 8.97
C LEU A 63 2.76 7.44 8.83
N SER A 64 2.63 6.42 7.98
CA SER A 64 3.61 5.32 7.86
C SER A 64 4.97 5.72 7.27
N GLN A 65 5.11 6.98 6.86
CA GLN A 65 6.33 7.63 6.37
C GLN A 65 6.83 8.74 7.31
N ILE A 66 6.23 8.89 8.50
CA ILE A 66 6.69 9.87 9.49
C ILE A 66 8.13 9.58 9.89
N SER A 67 8.98 10.60 9.94
CA SER A 67 10.34 10.44 10.45
C SER A 67 10.32 10.24 11.96
N GLN A 68 11.33 9.55 12.46
CA GLN A 68 11.46 9.32 13.89
C GLN A 68 11.55 10.62 14.70
N GLU A 69 12.30 11.60 14.17
CA GLU A 69 12.42 12.93 14.76
C GLU A 69 11.07 13.66 14.84
N ALA A 70 10.26 13.57 13.78
CA ALA A 70 8.94 14.20 13.77
C ALA A 70 7.99 13.49 14.75
N LEU A 71 8.01 12.15 14.79
CA LEU A 71 7.19 11.37 15.70
C LEU A 71 7.51 11.66 17.18
N GLN A 72 8.81 11.81 17.52
CA GLN A 72 9.25 12.18 18.87
C GLN A 72 8.70 13.52 19.37
N LYS A 73 8.36 14.43 18.45
CA LYS A 73 7.85 15.77 18.73
C LYS A 73 6.35 15.90 18.44
N THR A 74 5.66 14.79 18.20
CA THR A 74 4.23 14.78 17.83
C THR A 74 3.37 14.19 18.93
N ILE A 75 2.26 14.86 19.21
CA ILE A 75 1.20 14.42 20.12
C ILE A 75 -0.05 14.07 19.31
N PHE A 76 -0.73 13.00 19.70
CA PHE A 76 -1.99 12.56 19.07
C PHE A 76 -3.14 12.53 20.09
N PRO A 77 -3.78 13.68 20.40
CA PRO A 77 -4.79 13.76 21.45
C PRO A 77 -6.04 12.91 21.21
N LEU A 78 -6.27 12.49 19.97
CA LEU A 78 -7.41 11.66 19.58
C LEU A 78 -7.08 10.17 19.54
N GLY A 79 -5.84 9.79 19.87
CA GLY A 79 -5.33 8.43 19.68
C GLY A 79 -6.10 7.35 20.42
N ASP A 80 -6.52 7.64 21.65
CA ASP A 80 -7.28 6.73 22.51
C ASP A 80 -8.80 6.92 22.42
N LEU A 81 -9.27 7.83 21.57
CA LEU A 81 -10.69 8.21 21.50
C LEU A 81 -11.36 7.65 20.25
N THR A 82 -12.62 7.23 20.40
CA THR A 82 -13.49 6.96 19.25
C THR A 82 -14.05 8.25 18.67
N LYS A 83 -14.33 8.25 17.37
CA LYS A 83 -14.90 9.42 16.70
C LYS A 83 -16.20 9.88 17.34
N ASP A 84 -17.03 8.94 17.78
CA ASP A 84 -18.30 9.24 18.44
C ASP A 84 -18.08 9.87 19.81
N PHE A 85 -17.07 9.43 20.56
CA PHE A 85 -16.69 10.07 21.82
C PHE A 85 -16.14 11.48 21.59
N VAL A 86 -15.29 11.68 20.58
CA VAL A 86 -14.81 13.01 20.18
C VAL A 86 -15.97 13.96 19.83
N LYS A 87 -17.01 13.45 19.16
CA LYS A 87 -18.23 14.25 18.88
C LYS A 87 -19.01 14.60 20.15
N LYS A 88 -19.06 13.71 21.15
CA LYS A 88 -19.70 14.00 22.45
C LYS A 88 -18.95 15.12 23.18
N ILE A 89 -17.63 15.01 23.30
CA ILE A 89 -16.78 16.08 23.87
C ILE A 89 -17.04 17.41 23.15
N ALA A 90 -17.05 17.41 21.81
CA ALA A 90 -17.31 18.61 21.03
C ALA A 90 -18.71 19.20 21.29
N ALA A 91 -19.74 18.37 21.49
CA ALA A 91 -21.09 18.83 21.83
C ALA A 91 -21.14 19.46 23.23
N GLU A 92 -20.51 18.82 24.22
CA GLU A 92 -20.44 19.29 25.61
C GLU A 92 -19.74 20.65 25.71
N HIS A 93 -18.69 20.87 24.91
CA HIS A 93 -17.99 22.16 24.82
C HIS A 93 -18.60 23.14 23.81
N GLN A 94 -19.84 22.91 23.36
CA GLN A 94 -20.59 23.82 22.47
C GLN A 94 -19.90 24.10 21.12
N LEU A 95 -19.04 23.19 20.65
CA LEU A 95 -18.35 23.26 19.36
C LEU A 95 -19.24 22.77 18.21
N TYR A 96 -20.51 23.20 18.19
CA TYR A 96 -21.52 22.73 17.24
C TYR A 96 -21.16 22.97 15.76
N HIS A 97 -20.35 24.00 15.48
CA HIS A 97 -19.88 24.29 14.13
C HIS A 97 -18.97 23.17 13.58
N VAL A 98 -18.19 22.51 14.45
CA VAL A 98 -17.36 21.35 14.07
C VAL A 98 -18.23 20.14 13.78
N LEU A 99 -19.29 19.92 14.57
CA LEU A 99 -20.23 18.80 14.39
C LEU A 99 -21.00 18.87 13.08
N LYS A 100 -21.31 20.09 12.61
CA LYS A 100 -22.01 20.31 11.33
C LYS A 100 -21.10 20.16 10.11
N LYS A 101 -19.78 20.21 10.29
CA LYS A 101 -18.81 20.14 9.19
C LYS A 101 -18.69 18.69 8.71
N LYS A 102 -18.94 18.48 7.41
CA LYS A 102 -18.69 17.18 6.77
C LYS A 102 -17.20 16.87 6.78
N GLU A 103 -16.85 15.59 6.94
CA GLU A 103 -15.47 15.14 6.83
C GLU A 103 -14.94 15.40 5.42
N SER A 104 -13.68 15.84 5.34
CA SER A 104 -12.99 15.99 4.07
C SER A 104 -12.77 14.62 3.45
N MET A 105 -13.25 14.42 2.23
CA MET A 105 -13.08 13.19 1.45
C MET A 105 -12.27 13.50 0.19
N GLY A 106 -11.38 12.60 -0.20
CA GLY A 106 -10.50 12.77 -1.36
C GLY A 106 -9.19 13.49 -1.04
N LEU A 107 -8.41 13.83 -2.08
CA LEU A 107 -7.16 14.56 -1.94
C LEU A 107 -7.42 15.98 -1.42
N CYS A 108 -6.75 16.36 -0.34
CA CYS A 108 -7.00 17.60 0.41
C CYS A 108 -7.03 18.87 -0.46
N PHE A 109 -6.28 18.91 -1.57
CA PHE A 109 -6.13 20.10 -2.43
C PHE A 109 -6.95 20.07 -3.71
N VAL A 110 -7.58 18.94 -4.05
CA VAL A 110 -8.31 18.77 -5.32
C VAL A 110 -9.77 19.22 -5.19
N GLY A 111 -10.38 19.05 -4.01
CA GLY A 111 -11.79 19.35 -3.79
C GLY A 111 -12.73 18.38 -4.53
N LYS A 112 -13.97 18.80 -4.78
CA LYS A 112 -15.01 17.98 -5.42
C LYS A 112 -15.04 18.23 -6.93
N ARG A 113 -14.26 17.47 -7.70
CA ARG A 113 -14.22 17.51 -9.17
C ARG A 113 -13.98 16.12 -9.75
N ASP A 114 -14.30 15.92 -11.02
CA ASP A 114 -13.98 14.66 -11.70
C ASP A 114 -12.46 14.49 -11.75
N PHE A 115 -11.99 13.36 -11.21
CA PHE A 115 -10.55 13.13 -11.07
C PHE A 115 -9.87 12.84 -12.41
N SER A 116 -10.59 12.27 -13.37
CA SER A 116 -10.05 12.00 -14.70
C SER A 116 -9.83 13.31 -15.46
N GLU A 117 -10.80 14.23 -15.39
CA GLU A 117 -10.66 15.59 -15.94
C GLU A 117 -9.52 16.35 -15.25
N PHE A 118 -9.43 16.26 -13.91
CA PHE A 118 -8.31 16.83 -13.16
C PHE A 118 -6.95 16.38 -13.71
N LEU A 119 -6.76 15.08 -13.92
CA LEU A 119 -5.47 14.57 -14.39
C LEU A 119 -5.13 15.06 -15.80
N LEU A 120 -6.13 15.23 -16.67
CA LEU A 120 -5.94 15.67 -18.05
C LEU A 120 -5.56 17.15 -18.19
N GLU A 121 -5.74 17.96 -17.14
CA GLU A 121 -5.24 19.34 -17.11
C GLU A 121 -3.70 19.39 -16.96
N TYR A 122 -3.10 18.35 -16.39
CA TYR A 122 -1.66 18.30 -16.11
C TYR A 122 -0.90 17.25 -16.93
N LEU A 123 -1.58 16.18 -17.37
CA LEU A 123 -0.98 15.07 -18.10
C LEU A 123 -1.53 14.97 -19.50
N GLN A 124 -0.62 14.96 -20.48
CA GLN A 124 -0.99 14.78 -21.88
C GLN A 124 -1.58 13.38 -22.12
N PRO A 125 -2.78 13.27 -22.74
CA PRO A 125 -3.35 11.99 -23.13
C PRO A 125 -2.37 11.17 -23.98
N ARG A 126 -2.25 9.89 -23.66
CA ARG A 126 -1.51 8.89 -24.48
C ARG A 126 -2.47 7.76 -24.81
N PRO A 127 -3.21 7.85 -25.93
CA PRO A 127 -4.23 6.87 -26.26
C PRO A 127 -3.65 5.47 -26.40
N GLY A 128 -4.44 4.48 -26.01
CA GLY A 128 -4.05 3.08 -26.05
C GLY A 128 -5.27 2.16 -26.14
N ASN A 129 -5.02 0.86 -26.17
CA ASN A 129 -6.05 -0.15 -26.35
C ASN A 129 -6.44 -0.83 -25.04
N PHE A 130 -7.73 -1.13 -24.90
CA PHE A 130 -8.18 -2.17 -23.99
C PHE A 130 -8.02 -3.53 -24.64
N VAL A 131 -7.32 -4.44 -23.97
CA VAL A 131 -7.00 -5.78 -24.47
C VAL A 131 -7.55 -6.82 -23.49
N SER A 132 -8.28 -7.82 -23.99
CA SER A 132 -8.75 -8.95 -23.20
C SER A 132 -7.55 -9.78 -22.72
N ILE A 133 -7.47 -10.05 -21.41
CA ILE A 133 -6.40 -10.90 -20.85
C ILE A 133 -6.56 -12.38 -21.21
N GLU A 134 -7.78 -12.81 -21.58
CA GLU A 134 -8.09 -14.21 -21.84
C GLU A 134 -7.65 -14.64 -23.24
N ASP A 135 -7.92 -13.81 -24.26
CA ASP A 135 -7.75 -14.14 -25.67
C ASP A 135 -6.96 -13.09 -26.49
N GLY A 136 -6.48 -12.03 -25.84
CA GLY A 136 -5.69 -10.98 -26.48
C GLY A 136 -6.47 -10.07 -27.43
N LYS A 137 -7.80 -10.20 -27.51
CA LYS A 137 -8.61 -9.36 -28.42
C LYS A 137 -8.60 -7.90 -27.97
N ILE A 138 -8.45 -6.99 -28.94
CA ILE A 138 -8.66 -5.57 -28.72
C ILE A 138 -10.16 -5.32 -28.58
N LEU A 139 -10.56 -4.81 -27.41
CA LEU A 139 -11.95 -4.51 -27.10
C LEU A 139 -12.26 -3.03 -27.37
N GLY A 140 -11.32 -2.12 -27.18
CA GLY A 140 -11.60 -0.71 -27.43
C GLY A 140 -10.40 0.19 -27.22
N ARG A 141 -10.65 1.50 -27.16
CA ARG A 141 -9.61 2.51 -26.94
C ARG A 141 -9.87 3.34 -25.69
N HIS A 142 -8.81 3.89 -25.13
CA HIS A 142 -8.85 4.84 -24.02
C HIS A 142 -7.94 6.05 -24.25
N LYS A 143 -8.08 7.07 -23.40
CA LYS A 143 -7.28 8.32 -23.46
C LYS A 143 -5.91 8.21 -22.78
N GLY A 144 -5.69 7.20 -21.92
CA GLY A 144 -4.38 6.91 -21.35
C GLY A 144 -4.42 5.97 -20.15
N CYS A 145 -3.38 5.15 -19.98
CA CYS A 145 -3.29 4.15 -18.90
C CYS A 145 -3.40 4.76 -17.50
N PHE A 146 -2.94 6.00 -17.32
CA PHE A 146 -2.93 6.69 -16.03
C PHE A 146 -4.34 7.03 -15.51
N LEU A 147 -5.37 6.95 -16.36
CA LEU A 147 -6.77 7.16 -15.98
C LEU A 147 -7.42 5.91 -15.37
N TYR A 148 -6.69 4.81 -15.29
CA TYR A 148 -7.23 3.51 -14.88
C TYR A 148 -6.46 2.90 -13.72
N THR A 149 -7.19 2.39 -12.74
CA THR A 149 -6.67 1.66 -11.58
C THR A 149 -7.03 0.19 -11.68
N PHE A 150 -6.22 -0.71 -11.14
CA PHE A 150 -6.57 -2.14 -11.08
C PHE A 150 -7.87 -2.35 -10.33
N GLY A 151 -8.69 -3.29 -10.80
CA GLY A 151 -10.01 -3.56 -10.27
C GLY A 151 -11.10 -2.58 -10.67
N GLN A 152 -10.75 -1.48 -11.34
CA GLN A 152 -11.73 -0.53 -11.83
C GLN A 152 -12.53 -1.16 -12.97
N ARG A 153 -13.86 -0.97 -12.95
CA ARG A 153 -14.72 -1.34 -14.07
C ARG A 153 -14.39 -0.49 -15.30
N ALA A 154 -13.91 -1.12 -16.36
CA ALA A 154 -13.76 -0.50 -17.66
C ALA A 154 -15.17 -0.30 -18.26
N LYS A 155 -15.53 0.96 -18.55
CA LYS A 155 -16.84 1.31 -19.14
C LYS A 155 -16.91 0.97 -20.64
N LEU A 156 -16.57 -0.27 -20.99
CA LEU A 156 -16.66 -0.82 -22.34
C LEU A 156 -18.11 -1.16 -22.69
N ARG A 157 -18.55 -0.80 -23.90
CA ARG A 157 -19.91 -1.07 -24.40
C ARG A 157 -19.96 -2.38 -25.21
N ILE A 158 -19.37 -3.45 -24.70
CA ILE A 158 -19.16 -4.70 -25.45
C ILE A 158 -19.71 -5.88 -24.67
N GLY A 159 -20.71 -6.53 -25.25
CA GLY A 159 -21.46 -7.61 -24.61
C GLY A 159 -22.22 -7.16 -23.37
N SER A 160 -22.73 -8.14 -22.62
CA SER A 160 -23.41 -7.93 -21.33
C SER A 160 -22.45 -7.91 -20.13
N ASN A 161 -21.20 -8.32 -20.33
CA ASN A 161 -20.22 -8.48 -19.26
C ASN A 161 -19.70 -7.14 -18.74
N ALA A 162 -19.53 -7.04 -17.41
CA ALA A 162 -18.72 -6.00 -16.81
C ALA A 162 -17.23 -6.39 -16.94
N TRP A 163 -16.45 -5.52 -17.58
CA TRP A 163 -15.02 -5.67 -17.75
C TRP A 163 -14.26 -4.90 -16.67
N PHE A 164 -13.18 -5.49 -16.15
CA PHE A 164 -12.39 -4.92 -15.06
C PHE A 164 -10.92 -4.85 -15.46
N VAL A 165 -10.23 -3.77 -15.09
CA VAL A 165 -8.80 -3.56 -15.37
C VAL A 165 -7.97 -4.50 -14.50
N VAL A 166 -7.18 -5.38 -15.13
CA VAL A 166 -6.40 -6.43 -14.43
C VAL A 166 -4.90 -6.28 -14.57
N ASP A 167 -4.45 -5.61 -15.63
CA ASP A 167 -3.04 -5.30 -15.84
C ASP A 167 -2.88 -4.04 -16.74
N LYS A 168 -1.68 -3.45 -16.73
CA LYS A 168 -1.35 -2.26 -17.52
C LYS A 168 0.08 -2.37 -18.02
N ASN A 169 0.27 -2.23 -19.33
CA ASN A 169 1.59 -2.08 -19.93
C ASN A 169 1.84 -0.60 -20.25
N ILE A 170 2.64 0.05 -19.41
CA ILE A 170 2.93 1.49 -19.54
C ILE A 170 3.74 1.77 -20.83
N ALA A 171 4.57 0.83 -21.27
CA ALA A 171 5.43 1.00 -22.45
C ALA A 171 4.63 0.93 -23.76
N SER A 172 3.74 -0.07 -23.90
CA SER A 172 2.85 -0.17 -25.07
C SER A 172 1.62 0.74 -24.97
N GLY A 173 1.28 1.19 -23.76
CA GLY A 173 0.07 1.97 -23.50
C GLY A 173 -1.19 1.11 -23.42
N GLU A 174 -1.07 -0.21 -23.29
CA GLU A 174 -2.20 -1.13 -23.22
C GLU A 174 -2.76 -1.28 -21.80
N VAL A 175 -4.08 -1.38 -21.71
CA VAL A 175 -4.80 -1.71 -20.49
C VAL A 175 -5.45 -3.08 -20.66
N PHE A 176 -5.00 -4.06 -19.89
CA PHE A 176 -5.56 -5.40 -19.91
C PHE A 176 -6.82 -5.46 -19.06
N VAL A 177 -7.85 -6.12 -19.57
CA VAL A 177 -9.15 -6.27 -18.91
C VAL A 177 -9.60 -7.72 -18.90
N ALA A 178 -10.40 -8.08 -17.90
CA ALA A 178 -11.01 -9.40 -17.77
C ALA A 178 -12.52 -9.30 -17.51
N PRO A 179 -13.31 -10.31 -17.92
CA PRO A 179 -14.72 -10.37 -17.58
C PRO A 179 -14.90 -10.77 -16.11
N CYS A 180 -15.96 -10.27 -15.48
CA CYS A 180 -16.31 -10.54 -14.07
C CYS A 180 -15.42 -9.86 -13.03
N ARG A 181 -16.02 -9.59 -11.87
CA ARG A 181 -15.40 -8.88 -10.75
C ARG A 181 -14.31 -9.69 -10.04
N ASP A 182 -14.47 -11.01 -10.01
CA ASP A 182 -13.63 -11.93 -9.24
C ASP A 182 -12.72 -12.77 -10.13
N HIS A 183 -12.39 -12.24 -11.32
CA HIS A 183 -11.51 -12.92 -12.26
C HIS A 183 -10.11 -13.19 -11.63
N PRO A 184 -9.51 -14.39 -11.80
CA PRO A 184 -8.23 -14.74 -11.17
C PRO A 184 -7.07 -13.80 -11.50
N ALA A 185 -7.13 -13.07 -12.62
CA ALA A 185 -6.11 -12.09 -13.00
C ALA A 185 -6.04 -10.87 -12.05
N LEU A 186 -7.09 -10.63 -11.25
CA LEU A 186 -7.11 -9.57 -10.24
C LEU A 186 -6.44 -9.97 -8.93
N TYR A 187 -6.14 -11.25 -8.74
CA TYR A 187 -5.61 -11.78 -7.48
C TYR A 187 -4.12 -12.04 -7.58
N ARG A 188 -3.37 -11.54 -6.59
CA ARG A 188 -1.92 -11.71 -6.45
C ARG A 188 -1.57 -11.90 -4.98
N ASP A 189 -0.51 -12.64 -4.72
CA ASP A 189 0.01 -12.96 -3.38
C ASP A 189 1.49 -12.60 -3.20
N LEU A 190 2.14 -12.08 -4.24
CA LEU A 190 3.55 -11.69 -4.19
C LEU A 190 3.70 -10.25 -4.68
N LEU A 191 4.50 -9.45 -3.97
CA LEU A 191 4.87 -8.10 -4.40
C LEU A 191 6.24 -7.71 -3.86
N ARG A 192 6.87 -6.72 -4.51
CA ARG A 192 8.11 -6.10 -4.07
C ARG A 192 7.93 -4.60 -3.87
N THR A 193 8.46 -4.08 -2.78
CA THR A 193 8.46 -2.65 -2.48
C THR A 193 9.72 -1.93 -2.95
N SER A 194 9.73 -0.62 -2.85
CA SER A 194 10.94 0.20 -2.74
C SER A 194 11.70 -0.13 -1.45
N ARG A 195 12.83 0.54 -1.23
CA ARG A 195 13.43 0.60 0.11
C ARG A 195 12.34 0.98 1.12
N VAL A 196 12.26 0.22 2.20
CA VAL A 196 11.27 0.46 3.26
C VAL A 196 11.74 1.63 4.11
N HIS A 197 10.82 2.56 4.37
CA HIS A 197 10.97 3.52 5.44
C HIS A 197 10.52 2.86 6.73
N TRP A 198 11.46 2.60 7.64
CA TRP A 198 11.17 2.10 8.97
C TRP A 198 11.05 3.29 9.91
N ILE A 199 9.96 3.33 10.70
CA ILE A 199 9.74 4.44 11.64
C ILE A 199 10.85 4.45 12.70
N ALA A 200 11.24 3.28 13.20
CA ALA A 200 12.37 3.10 14.10
C ALA A 200 13.76 3.31 13.44
N GLU A 201 13.82 3.88 12.23
CA GLU A 201 15.00 4.11 11.37
C GLU A 201 15.73 2.85 10.86
N GLU A 202 15.56 1.71 11.53
CA GLU A 202 16.15 0.43 11.17
C GLU A 202 15.07 -0.66 11.01
N PRO A 203 15.30 -1.70 10.19
CA PRO A 203 14.40 -2.85 10.13
C PRO A 203 14.31 -3.58 11.49
N PRO A 204 13.20 -4.28 11.78
CA PRO A 204 13.09 -5.09 12.99
C PRO A 204 14.21 -6.13 13.11
N ALA A 205 14.71 -6.35 14.33
CA ALA A 205 15.85 -7.25 14.58
C ALA A 205 15.62 -8.67 14.02
N GLU A 206 14.40 -9.20 14.18
CA GLU A 206 13.96 -10.49 13.62
C GLU A 206 14.18 -10.54 12.10
N LEU A 207 13.78 -9.47 11.40
CA LEU A 207 13.93 -9.35 9.95
C LEU A 207 15.40 -9.23 9.52
N ILE A 208 16.24 -8.56 10.30
CA ILE A 208 17.68 -8.44 10.01
C ILE A 208 18.38 -9.80 10.17
N GLN A 209 18.10 -10.48 11.30
CA GLN A 209 18.74 -11.73 11.70
C GLN A 209 18.33 -12.89 10.79
N ASN A 210 17.02 -13.07 10.58
CA ASN A 210 16.49 -14.22 9.86
C ASN A 210 16.33 -13.94 8.36
N LYS A 211 16.51 -12.69 7.91
CA LYS A 211 16.17 -12.19 6.56
C LYS A 211 14.69 -12.33 6.21
N MET A 212 13.87 -12.82 7.13
CA MET A 212 12.44 -12.97 6.99
C MET A 212 11.73 -12.71 8.31
N MET A 213 10.49 -12.23 8.23
CA MET A 213 9.66 -11.97 9.41
C MET A 213 8.18 -12.03 9.04
N GLU A 214 7.36 -12.62 9.90
CA GLU A 214 5.90 -12.55 9.79
C GLU A 214 5.36 -11.25 10.36
N CYS A 215 4.47 -10.61 9.61
CA CYS A 215 3.75 -9.43 10.06
C CYS A 215 2.39 -9.35 9.36
N ASN A 216 1.66 -8.28 9.62
CA ASN A 216 0.49 -7.92 8.86
C ASN A 216 0.81 -6.77 7.90
N PHE A 217 0.06 -6.65 6.82
CA PHE A 217 0.13 -5.48 5.96
C PHE A 217 -1.25 -5.02 5.49
N ARG A 218 -1.28 -3.79 5.00
CA ARG A 218 -2.37 -3.26 4.16
C ARG A 218 -1.80 -2.30 3.13
N PHE A 219 -2.50 -2.13 2.01
CA PHE A 219 -2.10 -1.22 0.94
C PHE A 219 -3.16 -0.15 0.61
N GLN A 220 -4.31 -0.22 1.29
CA GLN A 220 -5.38 0.77 1.23
C GLN A 220 -5.78 1.16 2.66
N HIS A 221 -6.10 2.44 2.86
CA HIS A 221 -6.56 2.95 4.15
C HIS A 221 -7.85 2.22 4.57
N LEU A 222 -7.90 1.78 5.84
CA LEU A 222 -9.00 0.98 6.44
C LEU A 222 -9.25 -0.40 5.82
N MET A 223 -8.40 -0.86 4.91
CA MET A 223 -8.39 -2.27 4.53
C MET A 223 -8.02 -3.12 5.76
N ALA A 224 -8.70 -4.26 5.91
CA ALA A 224 -8.34 -5.26 6.92
C ALA A 224 -6.87 -5.68 6.78
N LEU A 225 -6.21 -5.88 7.92
CA LEU A 225 -4.85 -6.36 7.97
C LEU A 225 -4.77 -7.77 7.41
N VAL A 226 -3.83 -7.99 6.49
CA VAL A 226 -3.60 -9.29 5.86
C VAL A 226 -2.28 -9.87 6.36
N PRO A 227 -2.27 -11.12 6.83
CA PRO A 227 -1.03 -11.78 7.24
C PRO A 227 -0.10 -12.01 6.05
N CYS A 228 1.17 -11.65 6.22
CA CYS A 228 2.22 -11.78 5.22
C CYS A 228 3.59 -12.08 5.82
N THR A 229 4.48 -12.61 4.99
CA THR A 229 5.90 -12.77 5.30
C THR A 229 6.70 -11.74 4.50
N LEU A 230 7.53 -10.97 5.20
CA LEU A 230 8.53 -10.10 4.59
C LEU A 230 9.83 -10.86 4.39
N THR A 231 10.50 -10.64 3.26
CA THR A 231 11.86 -11.09 2.99
C THR A 231 12.73 -9.89 2.63
N LEU A 232 13.77 -9.61 3.42
CA LEU A 232 14.62 -8.42 3.29
C LEU A 232 15.71 -8.60 2.22
N ASN A 233 15.75 -7.69 1.26
CA ASN A 233 16.79 -7.61 0.24
C ASN A 233 17.96 -6.70 0.68
N GLN A 234 19.12 -6.86 0.04
CA GLN A 234 20.33 -6.08 0.33
C GLN A 234 20.18 -4.57 0.07
N ASP A 235 19.30 -4.18 -0.87
CA ASP A 235 19.02 -2.77 -1.20
C ASP A 235 18.07 -2.08 -0.18
N GLY A 236 17.58 -2.83 0.80
CA GLY A 236 16.59 -2.40 1.79
C GLY A 236 15.14 -2.50 1.32
N SER A 237 14.89 -3.02 0.11
CA SER A 237 13.54 -3.40 -0.31
C SER A 237 13.12 -4.72 0.34
N VAL A 238 11.81 -4.99 0.33
CA VAL A 238 11.27 -6.27 0.79
C VAL A 238 10.44 -6.93 -0.30
N TRP A 239 10.53 -8.26 -0.35
CA TRP A 239 9.48 -9.09 -0.95
C TRP A 239 8.43 -9.39 0.11
N LEU A 240 7.16 -9.27 -0.27
CA LEU A 240 6.01 -9.64 0.55
C LEU A 240 5.35 -10.85 -0.09
N THR A 241 5.25 -11.92 0.68
CA THR A 241 4.44 -13.09 0.32
C THR A 241 3.21 -13.12 1.21
N LEU A 242 2.03 -13.15 0.61
CA LEU A 242 0.75 -13.13 1.31
C LEU A 242 0.30 -14.55 1.60
N SER A 243 -0.29 -14.76 2.77
CA SER A 243 -0.89 -16.06 3.13
C SER A 243 -2.02 -16.47 2.18
N LYS A 244 -2.72 -15.50 1.58
CA LYS A 244 -3.78 -15.70 0.59
C LYS A 244 -3.68 -14.63 -0.51
N PRO A 245 -3.95 -14.97 -1.78
CA PRO A 245 -4.05 -13.98 -2.83
C PRO A 245 -5.14 -12.95 -2.53
N ILE A 246 -4.83 -11.69 -2.76
CA ILE A 246 -5.79 -10.59 -2.58
C ILE A 246 -6.03 -9.87 -3.89
N ARG A 247 -7.22 -9.28 -3.97
CA ARG A 247 -7.73 -8.56 -5.14
C ARG A 247 -7.10 -7.16 -5.23
N ASP A 248 -6.90 -6.67 -6.45
CA ASP A 248 -6.56 -5.28 -6.80
C ASP A 248 -5.25 -4.73 -6.20
N LEU A 249 -4.27 -5.60 -5.93
CA LEU A 249 -2.92 -5.14 -5.59
C LEU A 249 -2.42 -4.16 -6.65
N THR A 250 -1.97 -2.98 -6.22
CA THR A 250 -1.69 -1.86 -7.11
C THR A 250 -0.30 -1.28 -6.89
N ALA A 251 0.54 -1.38 -7.92
CA ALA A 251 1.83 -0.70 -7.94
C ALA A 251 1.66 0.83 -7.86
N GLY A 252 2.57 1.48 -7.14
CA GLY A 252 2.52 2.91 -6.79
C GLY A 252 1.81 3.22 -5.48
N GLN A 253 0.97 2.32 -4.94
CA GLN A 253 0.46 2.44 -3.57
C GLN A 253 1.53 2.03 -2.55
N PHE A 254 1.37 2.42 -1.29
CA PHE A 254 2.26 2.01 -0.22
C PHE A 254 1.78 0.72 0.44
N ALA A 255 2.67 -0.25 0.60
CA ALA A 255 2.47 -1.36 1.53
C ALA A 255 2.93 -0.92 2.92
N VAL A 256 2.01 -0.91 3.87
CA VAL A 256 2.26 -0.52 5.27
C VAL A 256 2.26 -1.75 6.16
N PHE A 257 3.28 -1.88 7.01
CA PHE A 257 3.55 -3.07 7.80
C PHE A 257 3.19 -2.89 9.27
N TYR A 258 2.62 -3.92 9.87
CA TYR A 258 2.13 -3.92 11.25
C TYR A 258 2.56 -5.17 12.02
N LYS A 259 2.95 -5.02 13.28
CA LYS A 259 3.15 -6.12 14.24
C LYS A 259 2.36 -5.80 15.51
N GLY A 260 1.28 -6.54 15.76
CA GLY A 260 0.27 -6.10 16.73
C GLY A 260 -0.28 -4.73 16.33
N ASP A 261 -0.35 -3.81 17.29
CA ASP A 261 -0.78 -2.42 17.06
C ASP A 261 0.32 -1.51 16.48
N GLU A 262 1.58 -1.97 16.40
CA GLU A 262 2.69 -1.15 15.95
C GLU A 262 2.73 -1.04 14.43
N CYS A 263 2.68 0.18 13.92
CA CYS A 263 3.02 0.51 12.54
C CYS A 263 4.54 0.55 12.41
N LEU A 264 5.12 -0.43 11.72
CA LEU A 264 6.57 -0.54 11.57
C LEU A 264 7.12 0.46 10.54
N GLY A 265 6.31 0.81 9.56
CA GLY A 265 6.72 1.63 8.42
C GLY A 265 6.09 1.19 7.13
N SER A 266 6.63 1.65 6.00
CA SER A 266 6.06 1.35 4.69
C SER A 266 7.04 1.49 3.53
N GLY A 267 6.71 0.84 2.41
CA GLY A 267 7.42 0.95 1.15
C GLY A 267 6.45 1.06 -0.02
N MET A 268 6.80 1.81 -1.06
CA MET A 268 5.99 1.91 -2.27
C MET A 268 6.03 0.58 -3.02
N ILE A 269 4.89 0.03 -3.41
CA ILE A 269 4.80 -1.19 -4.20
C ILE A 269 5.35 -0.88 -5.61
N LEU A 270 6.48 -1.48 -5.97
CA LEU A 270 7.13 -1.24 -7.27
C LEU A 270 6.76 -2.32 -8.28
N ARG A 271 6.69 -3.56 -7.83
CA ARG A 271 6.44 -4.72 -8.70
C ARG A 271 5.44 -5.65 -8.04
N LEU A 272 4.56 -6.19 -8.86
CA LEU A 272 3.66 -7.26 -8.48
C LEU A 272 4.16 -8.58 -9.06
N GLY A 273 3.96 -9.68 -8.34
CA GLY A 273 4.17 -11.02 -8.85
C GLY A 273 3.13 -11.40 -9.92
N PRO A 274 3.26 -12.61 -10.49
CA PRO A 274 2.28 -13.14 -11.42
C PRO A 274 0.89 -13.22 -10.77
N SER A 275 -0.16 -12.97 -11.55
CA SER A 275 -1.53 -13.18 -11.08
C SER A 275 -1.86 -14.66 -10.98
N VAL A 276 -2.88 -14.99 -10.18
CA VAL A 276 -3.40 -16.37 -10.07
C VAL A 276 -3.74 -16.93 -11.45
N PHE A 277 -4.28 -16.10 -12.35
CA PHE A 277 -4.55 -16.49 -13.74
C PHE A 277 -3.30 -16.94 -14.50
N ILE A 278 -2.22 -16.16 -14.43
CA ILE A 278 -0.95 -16.49 -15.11
C ILE A 278 -0.37 -17.79 -14.54
N LEU A 279 -0.41 -17.94 -13.22
CA LEU A 279 0.07 -19.16 -12.53
C LEU A 279 -0.74 -20.41 -12.95
N GLN A 280 -2.06 -20.28 -13.10
CA GLN A 280 -2.93 -21.37 -13.56
C GLN A 280 -2.62 -21.77 -15.00
N GLN A 281 -2.39 -20.80 -15.90
CA GLN A 281 -2.00 -21.10 -17.28
C GLN A 281 -0.65 -21.82 -17.37
N GLY A 282 0.32 -21.44 -16.55
CA GLY A 282 1.63 -22.11 -16.49
C GLY A 282 1.51 -23.59 -16.12
N LYS A 283 0.76 -23.89 -15.04
CA LYS A 283 0.50 -25.28 -14.59
C LYS A 283 -0.18 -26.12 -15.65
N ASN A 284 -1.20 -25.57 -16.32
CA ASN A 284 -1.92 -26.29 -17.37
C ASN A 284 -0.99 -26.68 -18.54
N ARG A 285 -0.04 -25.80 -18.91
CA ARG A 285 0.93 -26.07 -19.98
C ARG A 285 1.91 -27.18 -19.60
N GLU A 286 2.38 -27.20 -18.35
CA GLU A 286 3.26 -28.26 -17.82
C GLU A 286 2.53 -29.62 -17.84
N THR A 287 1.28 -29.69 -17.36
CA THR A 287 0.48 -30.93 -17.40
C THR A 287 0.15 -31.42 -18.81
N THR A 288 0.00 -30.53 -19.80
CA THR A 288 -0.19 -30.94 -21.20
C THR A 288 1.12 -31.36 -21.88
N GLY A 289 2.26 -30.90 -21.39
CA GLY A 289 3.58 -31.27 -21.91
C GLY A 289 4.05 -32.65 -21.44
N GLU A 290 3.64 -33.10 -20.25
CA GLU A 290 3.97 -34.43 -19.73
C GLU A 290 3.18 -35.58 -20.40
N ASN A 291 2.07 -35.28 -21.08
CA ASN A 291 1.24 -36.28 -21.78
C ASN A 291 1.63 -36.55 -23.25
N ILE A 292 2.79 -36.05 -23.74
CA ILE A 292 3.21 -36.21 -25.15
C ILE A 292 4.45 -37.13 -25.31
N SER A 293 4.97 -37.74 -24.24
CA SER A 293 6.13 -38.65 -24.32
C SER A 293 5.85 -40.08 -23.83
N ALA A 294 5.00 -40.81 -24.56
CA ALA A 294 5.01 -42.28 -24.60
C ALA A 294 4.02 -42.74 -25.66
N ASP A 295 4.38 -42.65 -26.94
CA ASP A 295 4.10 -43.67 -27.95
C ASP A 295 4.61 -43.21 -29.33
N GLU A 296 5.06 -44.19 -30.11
CA GLU A 296 5.62 -44.10 -31.47
C GLU A 296 7.12 -43.82 -31.62
N VAL A 297 7.93 -44.83 -31.28
CA VAL A 297 9.11 -45.16 -32.10
C VAL A 297 9.02 -46.63 -32.47
N THR A 298 8.27 -46.94 -33.54
CA THR A 298 8.34 -48.25 -34.20
C THR A 298 9.29 -48.11 -35.38
N VAL A 299 10.54 -48.54 -35.20
CA VAL A 299 11.55 -48.63 -36.26
C VAL A 299 11.19 -49.80 -37.18
N GLN A 300 10.92 -49.53 -38.46
CA GLN A 300 10.92 -50.56 -39.50
C GLN A 300 12.34 -50.79 -40.05
N PRO A 301 12.80 -52.04 -40.20
CA PRO A 301 14.08 -52.33 -40.84
C PRO A 301 13.92 -52.49 -42.35
N THR A 302 14.63 -51.69 -43.13
CA THR A 302 14.80 -51.91 -44.58
C THR A 302 15.97 -52.85 -44.85
N LYS A 303 15.70 -53.88 -45.66
CA LYS A 303 16.69 -54.64 -46.43
C LYS A 303 17.26 -53.80 -47.57
#